data_AF-A0A7J9HS88-F1
#
_entry.id   AF-A0A7J9HS88-F1
#
_cell.length_a   1.000
_cell.length_b   1.000
_cell.length_c   1.000
_cell.angle_alpha   90.00
_cell.angle_beta   90.00
_cell.angle_gamma   90.00
#
_symmetry.space_group_name_H-M   'P 1'
#
loop_
_entity.id
_entity.type
_entity.pdbx_description
1 polymer ?
#
loop_
_entity_poly.entity_id
_entity_poly.type
_entity_poly.pdbx_seq_one_letter_code
_entity_poly.pdbx_strand_id
1 'polypeptide(L)'
;MVRQSRLILSLLGAVLVLLVIGNALRQAKANNSASAFVQNAIFSNKIVMFSKSYCPYCMRAKRVFAELNEKPYVVELDLRGICGCSLFASD
;
A
#
# COMPACT_ATOMS: atom_id res chain seq x y z
N MET A 1 21.37 28.56 39.53
CA MET A 1 20.72 27.23 39.58
C MET A 1 19.52 27.06 38.63
N VAL A 2 18.76 28.12 38.26
CA VAL A 2 17.56 28.02 37.39
C VAL A 2 17.87 27.78 35.89
N ARG A 3 19.01 28.27 35.39
CA ARG A 3 19.42 28.16 33.97
C ARG A 3 19.81 26.74 33.55
N GLN A 4 20.43 25.96 34.44
CA GLN A 4 20.73 24.54 34.20
C GLN A 4 19.45 23.68 34.18
N SER A 5 18.51 23.93 35.11
CA SER A 5 17.22 23.23 35.15
C SER A 5 16.38 23.49 33.88
N ARG A 6 16.39 24.72 33.35
CA ARG A 6 15.73 25.06 32.07
C ARG A 6 16.33 24.33 30.87
N LEU A 7 17.66 24.22 30.80
CA LEU A 7 18.37 23.50 29.73
C LEU A 7 18.10 21.99 29.80
N ILE A 8 18.05 21.42 31.00
CA ILE A 8 17.71 20.00 31.21
C ILE A 8 16.26 19.73 30.76
N LEU A 9 15.32 20.61 31.07
CA LEU A 9 13.92 20.45 30.69
C LEU A 9 13.71 20.50 29.17
N SER A 10 14.40 21.40 28.46
CA SER A 10 14.31 21.49 27.00
C SER A 10 15.01 20.34 26.29
N LEU A 11 16.14 19.83 26.82
CA LEU A 11 16.80 18.63 26.30
C LEU A 11 15.92 17.37 26.48
N LEU A 12 15.30 17.20 27.64
CA LEU A 12 14.36 16.09 27.89
C LEU A 12 13.14 16.16 26.96
N GLY A 13 12.58 17.36 26.75
CA GLY A 13 11.49 17.56 25.81
C GLY A 13 11.89 17.25 24.36
N ALA A 14 13.06 17.70 23.91
CA ALA A 14 13.56 17.42 22.57
C ALA A 14 13.83 15.92 22.35
N VAL A 15 14.40 15.22 23.34
CA VAL A 15 14.62 13.77 23.30
C VAL A 15 13.30 13.01 23.23
N LEU A 16 12.30 13.41 24.02
CA LEU A 16 10.97 12.81 23.99
C LEU A 16 10.30 12.99 22.62
N VAL A 17 10.40 14.19 22.03
CA VAL A 17 9.89 14.48 20.69
C VAL A 17 10.61 13.63 19.63
N LEU A 18 11.94 13.50 19.72
CA LEU A 18 12.72 12.68 18.79
C LEU A 18 12.35 11.18 18.87
N LEU A 19 12.11 10.66 20.07
CA LEU A 19 11.67 9.28 20.29
C LEU A 19 10.26 9.03 19.74
N VAL A 20 9.34 9.98 19.90
CA VAL A 20 7.98 9.89 19.34
C VAL A 20 8.00 9.93 17.81
N ILE A 21 8.80 10.83 17.21
CA ILE A 21 8.93 10.93 15.74
C ILE A 21 9.65 9.71 15.15
N GLY A 22 10.68 9.19 15.83
CA GLY A 22 11.41 7.99 15.40
C GLY A 22 10.52 6.74 15.28
N ASN A 23 9.53 6.60 16.17
CA ASN A 23 8.55 5.51 16.07
C ASN A 23 7.56 5.70 14.90
N ALA A 24 7.23 6.95 14.55
CA ALA A 24 6.35 7.25 13.42
C ALA A 24 7.03 6.97 12.06
N LEU A 25 8.33 7.23 11.93
CA LEU A 25 9.08 7.01 10.68
C LEU A 25 9.41 5.55 10.39
N ARG A 26 9.31 4.65 11.38
CA ARG A 26 9.65 3.22 11.22
C ARG A 26 8.74 2.43 10.26
N GLN A 27 7.58 2.97 9.86
CA GLN A 27 6.61 2.24 9.05
C GLN A 27 6.73 2.44 7.52
N ALA A 28 7.69 3.23 7.03
CA ALA A 28 7.85 3.44 5.58
C ALA A 28 8.67 2.33 4.87
N LYS A 29 8.57 1.06 5.31
CA LYS A 29 9.16 -0.06 4.57
C LYS A 29 8.20 -0.39 3.43
N ALA A 30 8.55 0.01 2.21
CA ALA A 30 7.80 -0.36 1.01
C ALA A 30 8.02 -1.87 0.76
N ASN A 31 7.09 -2.68 1.26
CA ASN A 31 7.09 -4.11 1.01
C ASN A 31 6.70 -4.30 -0.47
N ASN A 32 7.62 -4.64 -1.36
CA ASN A 32 7.30 -5.01 -2.75
C ASN A 32 6.71 -6.42 -2.85
N SER A 33 5.84 -6.80 -1.90
CA SER A 33 5.16 -8.10 -1.88
C SER A 33 3.86 -8.04 -2.71
N ALA A 34 3.42 -9.20 -3.20
CA ALA A 34 2.15 -9.33 -3.91
C ALA A 34 0.98 -8.86 -3.02
N SER A 35 1.02 -9.16 -1.72
CA SER A 35 0.02 -8.73 -0.75
C SER A 35 -0.02 -7.20 -0.62
N ALA A 36 1.13 -6.55 -0.53
CA ALA A 36 1.22 -5.09 -0.47
C ALA A 36 0.73 -4.42 -1.77
N PHE A 37 0.99 -5.03 -2.93
CA PHE A 37 0.43 -4.55 -4.21
C PHE A 37 -1.09 -4.65 -4.23
N VAL A 38 -1.65 -5.78 -3.80
CA VAL A 38 -3.11 -5.97 -3.73
C VAL A 38 -3.73 -4.94 -2.79
N GLN A 39 -3.17 -4.77 -1.59
CA GLN A 39 -3.66 -3.80 -0.61
C GLN A 39 -3.58 -2.36 -1.15
N ASN A 40 -2.44 -1.97 -1.72
CA ASN A 40 -2.29 -0.64 -2.30
C ASN A 40 -3.27 -0.40 -3.45
N ALA A 41 -3.50 -1.39 -4.32
CA ALA A 41 -4.48 -1.27 -5.39
C ALA A 41 -5.89 -1.03 -4.84
N ILE A 42 -6.29 -1.80 -3.81
CA ILE A 42 -7.61 -1.67 -3.15
C ILE A 42 -7.75 -0.29 -2.49
N PHE A 43 -6.74 0.19 -1.75
CA PHE A 43 -6.83 1.48 -1.07
C PHE A 43 -6.74 2.70 -2.00
N SER A 44 -6.10 2.56 -3.16
CA SER A 44 -5.88 3.67 -4.10
C SER A 44 -7.03 3.88 -5.09
N ASN A 45 -7.93 2.92 -5.24
CA ASN A 45 -8.99 2.96 -6.26
C ASN A 45 -10.35 2.66 -5.64
N LYS A 46 -11.39 3.37 -6.10
CA LYS A 46 -12.78 3.13 -5.69
C LYS A 46 -13.25 1.71 -6.01
N ILE A 47 -12.86 1.20 -7.19
CA ILE A 47 -13.19 -0.14 -7.67
C ILE A 47 -11.95 -0.71 -8.35
N VAL A 48 -11.54 -1.91 -7.94
CA VAL A 48 -10.43 -2.67 -8.54
C VAL A 48 -10.95 -3.98 -9.09
N MET A 49 -10.47 -4.36 -10.27
CA MET A 49 -10.80 -5.63 -10.92
C MET A 49 -9.53 -6.38 -11.32
N PHE A 50 -9.25 -7.47 -10.64
CA PHE A 50 -8.21 -8.43 -11.05
C PHE A 50 -8.79 -9.38 -12.11
N SER A 51 -8.14 -9.45 -13.27
CA SER A 51 -8.68 -10.05 -14.49
C SER A 51 -7.62 -10.83 -15.26
N LYS A 52 -8.06 -11.62 -16.23
CA LYS A 52 -7.21 -12.13 -17.31
C LYS A 52 -7.78 -11.66 -18.63
N SER A 53 -6.92 -11.20 -19.56
CA SER A 53 -7.35 -10.55 -20.80
C SER A 53 -8.27 -11.44 -21.65
N TYR A 54 -8.02 -12.74 -21.66
CA TYR A 54 -8.76 -13.74 -22.43
C TYR A 54 -10.02 -14.30 -21.74
N CYS A 55 -10.27 -13.96 -20.47
CA CYS A 55 -11.31 -14.62 -19.69
C CYS A 55 -12.72 -14.13 -20.08
N PRO A 56 -13.64 -15.03 -20.50
CA PRO A 56 -15.00 -14.64 -20.91
C PRO A 56 -15.84 -14.09 -19.75
N TYR A 57 -15.57 -14.51 -18.51
CA TYR A 57 -16.25 -13.98 -17.33
C TYR A 57 -15.83 -12.54 -17.03
N CYS A 58 -14.52 -12.25 -17.14
CA CYS A 58 -14.01 -10.90 -16.94
C CYS A 58 -14.55 -9.93 -18.00
N MET A 59 -14.70 -10.37 -19.25
CA MET A 59 -15.32 -9.55 -20.29
C MET A 59 -16.79 -9.18 -19.96
N ARG A 60 -17.56 -10.12 -19.42
CA ARG A 60 -18.94 -9.85 -18.97
C ARG A 60 -18.98 -8.86 -17.81
N ALA A 61 -18.11 -9.01 -16.82
CA ALA A 61 -18.03 -8.08 -15.69
C ALA A 61 -17.65 -6.66 -16.14
N LYS A 62 -16.68 -6.52 -17.06
CA LYS A 62 -16.32 -5.21 -17.66
C LYS A 62 -17.50 -4.54 -18.35
N ARG A 63 -18.36 -5.32 -19.01
CA ARG A 63 -19.58 -4.79 -19.65
C ARG A 63 -20.55 -4.22 -18.63
N VAL A 64 -20.79 -4.93 -17.52
CA VAL A 64 -21.66 -4.45 -16.44
C VAL A 64 -21.14 -3.12 -15.86
N PHE A 65 -19.83 -3.00 -15.64
CA PHE A 65 -19.25 -1.73 -15.20
C PHE A 65 -19.44 -0.61 -16.24
N ALA A 66 -19.31 -0.92 -17.53
CA ALA A 66 -19.55 0.04 -18.60
C ALA A 66 -21.03 0.48 -18.68
N GLU A 67 -21.98 -0.44 -18.49
CA GLU A 67 -23.42 -0.14 -18.41
C GLU A 67 -23.77 0.76 -17.21
N LEU A 68 -23.06 0.57 -16.09
CA LEU A 68 -23.16 1.42 -14.91
C LEU A 68 -22.36 2.72 -15.01
N ASN A 69 -21.70 2.97 -16.15
CA ASN A 69 -20.84 4.12 -16.42
C ASN A 69 -19.71 4.31 -15.37
N GLU A 70 -19.25 3.20 -14.79
CA GLU A 70 -18.15 3.14 -13.81
C GLU A 70 -16.90 2.52 -14.47
N LYS A 71 -15.73 3.10 -14.19
CA LYS A 71 -14.45 2.63 -14.76
C LYS A 71 -13.60 2.02 -13.65
N PRO A 72 -13.59 0.68 -13.48
CA PRO A 72 -12.75 0.04 -12.50
C PRO A 72 -11.28 0.09 -12.91
N TYR A 73 -10.38 0.10 -11.94
CA TYR A 73 -8.96 -0.12 -12.17
C TYR A 73 -8.72 -1.60 -12.48
N VAL A 74 -8.40 -1.92 -13.74
CA VAL A 74 -8.23 -3.30 -14.21
C VAL A 74 -6.78 -3.74 -14.12
N VAL A 75 -6.54 -4.83 -13.40
CA VAL A 75 -5.24 -5.48 -13.26
C VAL A 75 -5.28 -6.80 -14.03
N GLU A 76 -4.71 -6.82 -15.23
CA GLU A 76 -4.56 -8.07 -16.00
C GLU A 76 -3.38 -8.88 -15.44
N LEU A 77 -3.66 -10.11 -15.02
CA LEU A 77 -2.72 -11.03 -14.38
C LEU A 77 -1.88 -11.82 -15.39
N ASP A 78 -2.41 -12.05 -16.59
CA ASP A 78 -1.76 -12.80 -17.66
C ASP A 78 -0.67 -11.98 -18.39
N LEU A 79 -0.82 -10.66 -18.41
CA LEU A 79 0.18 -9.72 -18.95
C LEU A 79 1.33 -9.47 -17.98
N ARG A 80 1.12 -9.77 -16.69
CA ARG A 80 2.16 -9.75 -15.66
C ARG A 80 2.87 -11.10 -15.72
N GLY A 81 3.93 -11.15 -16.52
CA GLY A 81 4.67 -12.37 -16.87
C GLY A 81 4.79 -13.37 -15.71
N ILE A 82 4.41 -14.62 -16.00
CA ILE A 82 4.50 -15.75 -15.07
C ILE A 82 5.97 -16.04 -14.80
N CYS A 83 6.52 -15.34 -13.81
CA CYS A 83 7.52 -15.87 -12.90
C CYS A 83 7.11 -15.44 -11.48
N GLY A 84 5.86 -15.77 -11.13
CA GLY A 84 5.23 -15.40 -9.86
C GLY A 84 5.40 -16.42 -8.74
N CYS A 85 6.16 -17.50 -8.93
CA CYS A 85 6.44 -18.44 -7.84
C CYS A 85 7.41 -17.85 -6.81
N SER A 86 8.19 -16.82 -7.13
CA SER A 86 9.11 -16.19 -6.17
C SER A 86 8.47 -15.12 -5.27
N LEU A 87 7.25 -14.66 -5.59
CA LEU A 87 6.49 -13.70 -4.76
C LEU A 87 5.51 -14.37 -3.80
N PHE A 88 5.18 -15.65 -4.00
CA PHE A 88 4.40 -16.48 -3.08
C PHE A 88 5.26 -17.41 -2.20
N ALA A 89 6.60 -17.38 -2.35
CA ALA A 89 7.51 -18.27 -1.60
C ALA A 89 8.13 -17.60 -0.36
N SER A 90 7.68 -16.41 0.05
CA SER A 90 8.17 -15.71 1.24
C SER A 90 7.09 -15.47 2.32
N ASP A 91 5.88 -15.99 2.09
CA ASP A 91 4.85 -16.13 3.14
C ASP A 91 4.78 -17.60 3.58
#